data_AF-A0A8S3IGX4-F1
#
_entry.id   AF-A0A8S3IGX4-F1
#
_cell.length_a   1.000
_cell.length_b   1.000
_cell.length_c   1.000
_cell.angle_alpha   90.00
_cell.angle_beta   90.00
_cell.angle_gamma   90.00
#
_symmetry.space_group_name_H-M   'P 1'
#
loop_
_entity.id
_entity.type
_entity.pdbx_description
1 polymer ?
#
loop_
_entity_poly.entity_id
_entity_poly.type
_entity_poly.pdbx_seq_one_letter_code
_entity_poly.pdbx_strand_id
1 'polypeptide(L)'
;MIPATFISFLSIACLIQPILPFYIPGVAPLDFKKGENVEVKAVKMTSTKTQLPYDYYDIGIHCKPSDGTIYKSENLGEILRGDRIVNTKFK
;
A
#
# COMPACT_ATOMS: atom_id res chain seq x y z
N MET A 1 -14.72 -53.13 -16.42
CA MET A 1 -14.61 -52.84 -14.97
C MET A 1 -13.58 -51.73 -14.83
N ILE A 2 -13.99 -50.48 -14.61
CA ILE A 2 -13.05 -49.35 -14.50
C ILE A 2 -12.34 -49.48 -13.14
N PRO A 3 -11.00 -49.51 -13.09
CA PRO A 3 -10.29 -49.77 -11.85
C PRO A 3 -10.52 -48.62 -10.85
N ALA A 4 -10.77 -48.97 -9.58
CA ALA A 4 -11.05 -48.02 -8.50
C ALA A 4 -9.93 -46.96 -8.32
N THR A 5 -8.71 -47.28 -8.75
CA THR A 5 -7.57 -46.38 -8.78
C THR A 5 -7.79 -45.18 -9.72
N PHE A 6 -8.49 -45.38 -10.85
CA PHE A 6 -8.80 -44.32 -11.81
C PHE A 6 -9.85 -43.35 -11.25
N ILE A 7 -10.84 -43.88 -10.52
CA ILE A 7 -11.86 -43.07 -9.84
C ILE A 7 -11.21 -42.24 -8.74
N SER A 8 -10.35 -42.86 -7.92
CA SER A 8 -9.60 -42.15 -6.87
C SER A 8 -8.72 -41.02 -7.43
N PHE A 9 -8.03 -41.27 -8.54
CA PHE A 9 -7.19 -40.26 -9.19
C PHE A 9 -8.01 -39.08 -9.75
N LEU A 10 -9.17 -39.36 -10.34
CA LEU A 10 -10.08 -38.34 -10.85
C LEU A 10 -10.70 -37.49 -9.72
N SER A 11 -11.02 -38.11 -8.58
CA SER A 11 -11.50 -37.39 -7.39
C SER A 11 -10.44 -36.44 -6.81
N ILE A 12 -9.17 -36.86 -6.78
CA ILE A 12 -8.06 -36.01 -6.31
C ILE A 12 -7.83 -34.83 -7.26
N ALA A 13 -7.90 -35.05 -8.57
CA ALA A 13 -7.75 -33.97 -9.55
C ALA A 13 -8.86 -32.90 -9.46
N CYS A 14 -10.08 -33.31 -9.07
CA CYS A 14 -11.22 -32.41 -8.94
C CYS A 14 -11.13 -31.48 -7.69
N LEU A 15 -10.27 -31.81 -6.73
CA LEU A 15 -10.03 -31.00 -5.53
C LEU A 15 -9.04 -29.85 -5.76
N ILE A 16 -8.37 -29.78 -6.91
CA ILE A 16 -7.44 -28.71 -7.25
C ILE A 16 -8.24 -27.55 -7.83
N GLN A 17 -8.58 -26.56 -7.00
CA GLN A 17 -9.16 -25.32 -7.49
C GLN A 17 -8.08 -24.35 -7.99
N PRO A 18 -8.30 -23.66 -9.12
CA PRO A 18 -7.40 -22.61 -9.57
C PRO A 18 -7.48 -21.43 -8.60
N ILE A 19 -6.33 -21.04 -8.05
CA ILE A 19 -6.20 -19.83 -7.24
C ILE A 19 -6.05 -18.64 -8.20
N LEU A 20 -6.93 -17.66 -8.08
CA LEU A 20 -6.83 -16.37 -8.77
C LEU A 20 -6.27 -15.33 -7.80
N PRO A 21 -4.98 -15.01 -7.85
CA PRO A 21 -4.44 -13.92 -7.05
C PRO A 21 -5.05 -12.60 -7.55
N PHE A 22 -5.51 -11.76 -6.62
CA PHE A 22 -5.96 -10.40 -6.93
C PHE A 22 -5.29 -9.42 -5.98
N TYR A 23 -5.00 -8.22 -6.49
CA TYR A 23 -4.60 -7.10 -5.65
C TYR A 23 -5.83 -6.40 -5.13
N ILE A 24 -5.80 -6.00 -3.86
CA ILE A 24 -6.84 -5.14 -3.32
C ILE A 24 -6.80 -3.81 -4.12
N PRO A 25 -7.96 -3.27 -4.55
CA PRO A 25 -8.01 -2.00 -5.25
C PRO A 25 -7.31 -0.89 -4.44
N GLY A 26 -6.40 -0.15 -5.08
CA GLY A 26 -5.66 0.96 -4.47
C GLY A 26 -4.40 0.59 -3.70
N VAL A 27 -3.98 -0.69 -3.66
CA VAL A 27 -2.69 -1.11 -3.07
C VAL A 27 -1.79 -1.87 -4.05
N ALA A 28 -2.10 -1.77 -5.35
CA ALA A 28 -1.23 -2.34 -6.38
C ALA A 28 0.15 -1.65 -6.33
N PRO A 29 1.24 -2.42 -6.41
CA PRO A 29 2.58 -1.84 -6.42
C PRO A 29 2.78 -0.97 -7.66
N LEU A 30 3.51 0.13 -7.50
CA LEU A 30 3.92 1.01 -8.58
C LEU A 30 5.38 0.74 -8.92
N ASP A 31 5.65 0.30 -10.14
CA ASP A 31 6.99 0.05 -10.64
C ASP A 31 7.58 1.33 -11.24
N PHE A 32 8.84 1.62 -10.92
CA PHE A 32 9.57 2.77 -11.45
C PHE A 32 10.78 2.33 -12.27
N LYS A 33 11.03 3.01 -13.39
CA LYS A 33 12.23 2.82 -14.20
C LYS A 33 13.37 3.71 -13.72
N LYS A 34 14.60 3.35 -14.11
CA LYS A 34 15.77 4.18 -13.84
C LYS A 34 15.59 5.57 -14.46
N GLY A 35 15.65 6.61 -13.62
CA GLY A 35 15.48 8.01 -14.04
C GLY A 35 14.02 8.49 -14.08
N GLU A 36 13.07 7.63 -13.72
CA GLU A 36 11.68 8.03 -13.56
C GLU A 36 11.50 8.89 -12.30
N ASN A 37 10.60 9.87 -12.38
CA ASN A 37 10.33 10.79 -11.29
C ASN A 37 9.46 10.11 -10.22
N VAL A 38 9.85 10.18 -8.95
CA VAL A 38 9.13 9.55 -7.84
C VAL A 38 8.52 10.63 -6.97
N GLU A 39 7.20 10.66 -6.87
CA GLU A 39 6.57 11.62 -5.97
C GLU A 39 6.79 11.22 -4.50
N VAL A 40 7.57 12.02 -3.78
CA VAL A 40 7.79 11.83 -2.35
C VAL A 40 6.66 12.49 -1.55
N LYS A 41 5.92 11.68 -0.82
CA LYS A 41 4.82 12.10 0.06
C LYS A 41 5.20 11.85 1.51
N ALA A 42 4.63 12.63 2.43
CA ALA A 42 4.80 12.45 3.86
C ALA A 42 3.46 12.22 4.54
N VAL A 43 3.46 11.54 5.69
CA VAL A 43 2.24 11.24 6.45
C VAL A 43 2.29 11.94 7.82
N LYS A 44 2.77 11.23 8.84
CA LYS A 44 2.88 11.70 10.21
C LYS A 44 4.22 11.32 10.79
N MET A 45 4.68 12.11 11.75
CA MET A 45 5.91 11.85 12.48
C MET A 45 5.58 11.11 13.76
N THR A 46 6.24 9.98 13.98
CA THR A 46 6.09 9.16 15.18
C THR A 46 7.39 9.18 15.98
N SER A 47 7.25 9.04 17.30
CA SER A 47 8.37 8.93 18.23
C SER A 47 8.42 7.51 18.79
N THR A 48 9.62 7.01 19.10
CA THR A 48 9.77 5.74 19.82
C THR A 48 9.38 5.86 21.30
N LYS A 49 9.27 7.09 21.82
CA LYS A 49 8.98 7.36 23.23
C LYS A 49 7.49 7.60 23.49
N THR A 50 6.78 8.17 22.52
CA THR A 50 5.39 8.60 22.68
C THR A 50 4.51 8.02 21.58
N GLN A 51 3.30 7.61 21.94
CA GLN A 51 2.35 7.00 21.00
C GLN A 51 1.57 8.02 20.15
N LEU A 52 1.71 9.31 20.44
CA LEU A 52 0.99 10.37 19.72
C LEU A 52 1.76 10.78 18.46
N PRO A 53 1.16 10.62 17.26
CA PRO A 53 1.74 11.11 16.02
C PRO A 53 1.53 12.63 15.88
N TYR A 54 2.50 13.29 15.27
CA TYR A 54 2.43 14.71 14.91
C TYR A 54 2.29 14.87 13.38
N ASP A 55 1.63 15.94 12.95
CA ASP A 55 1.58 16.28 11.53
C ASP A 55 3.00 16.60 11.03
N TYR A 56 3.32 16.21 9.79
CA TYR A 56 4.69 16.21 9.27
C TYR A 56 5.40 17.58 9.39
N TYR A 57 4.68 18.67 9.21
CA TYR A 57 5.24 20.02 9.23
C TYR A 57 5.16 20.75 10.58
N ASP A 58 4.55 20.14 11.61
CA ASP A 58 4.37 20.80 12.91
C ASP A 58 5.67 20.84 13.74
N ILE A 59 6.58 19.89 13.51
CA ILE A 59 7.84 19.77 14.26
C ILE A 59 8.88 20.82 13.82
N GLY A 60 8.61 21.60 12.76
CA GLY A 60 9.45 22.74 12.34
C GLY A 60 10.82 22.40 11.75
N ILE A 61 11.20 21.11 11.70
CA ILE A 61 12.46 20.62 11.15
C ILE A 61 12.47 20.49 9.61
N HIS A 62 11.30 20.59 8.97
CA HIS A 62 11.13 20.36 7.53
C HIS A 62 10.65 21.62 6.80
N CYS A 63 11.18 21.82 5.59
CA CYS A 63 10.75 22.91 4.72
C CYS A 63 9.41 22.59 4.05
N LYS A 64 8.43 23.48 4.21
CA LYS A 64 7.15 23.41 3.47
C LYS A 64 7.35 23.70 1.97
N PRO A 65 6.61 23.06 1.05
CA PRO A 65 6.64 23.35 -0.39
C PRO A 65 6.31 24.81 -0.69
N SER A 66 6.86 25.36 -1.79
CA SER A 66 6.56 26.74 -2.23
C SER A 66 5.08 26.93 -2.51
N ASP A 67 4.46 25.89 -3.04
CA ASP A 67 3.06 25.89 -3.48
C ASP A 67 2.10 25.58 -2.31
N GLY A 68 2.64 25.51 -1.10
CA GLY A 68 1.90 25.16 0.11
C GLY A 68 1.78 23.66 0.38
N THR A 69 1.12 23.34 1.48
CA THR A 69 0.82 21.96 1.90
C THR A 69 -0.51 21.52 1.29
N ILE A 70 -0.45 20.50 0.43
CA ILE A 70 -1.58 19.91 -0.28
C ILE A 70 -1.82 18.52 0.31
N TYR A 71 -3.04 18.28 0.77
CA TYR A 71 -3.47 16.98 1.27
C TYR A 71 -3.81 16.05 0.11
N LYS A 72 -3.30 14.83 0.17
CA LYS A 72 -3.66 13.74 -0.74
C LYS A 72 -4.32 12.63 0.07
N SER A 73 -5.41 12.08 -0.46
CA SER A 73 -6.02 10.87 0.07
C SER A 73 -5.78 9.76 -0.94
N GLU A 74 -5.24 8.62 -0.50
CA GLU A 74 -5.11 7.45 -1.37
C GLU A 74 -6.11 6.37 -0.92
N ASN A 75 -5.63 5.17 -0.61
CA ASN A 75 -6.47 4.00 -0.45
C ASN A 75 -7.39 4.07 0.79
N LEU A 76 -8.43 3.25 0.76
CA LEU A 76 -9.41 3.15 1.84
C LEU A 76 -8.77 2.84 3.21
N GLY A 77 -7.69 2.06 3.23
CA GLY A 77 -7.00 1.68 4.46
C GLY A 77 -6.35 2.87 5.17
N GLU A 78 -5.77 3.79 4.41
CA GLU A 78 -5.16 5.03 4.93
C GLU A 78 -6.21 6.00 5.45
N ILE A 79 -7.35 6.10 4.76
CA ILE A 79 -8.50 6.88 5.22
C ILE A 79 -8.99 6.35 6.57
N LEU A 80 -9.17 5.03 6.69
CA LEU A 80 -9.63 4.39 7.94
C LEU A 80 -8.63 4.53 9.09
N ARG A 81 -7.33 4.64 8.79
CA ARG A 81 -6.28 4.93 9.78
C ARG A 81 -6.19 6.41 10.15
N GLY A 82 -6.90 7.27 9.44
CA GLY A 82 -6.82 8.73 9.61
C GLY A 82 -5.49 9.30 9.15
N ASP A 83 -4.82 8.68 8.17
CA ASP A 83 -3.56 9.17 7.65
C ASP A 83 -3.78 10.47 6.86
N ARG A 84 -3.01 11.50 7.23
CA ARG A 84 -3.03 12.81 6.57
C ARG A 84 -1.81 12.93 5.68
N ILE A 85 -1.92 12.46 4.45
CA ILE A 85 -0.79 12.46 3.51
C ILE A 85 -0.66 13.85 2.90
N VAL A 86 0.56 14.36 2.86
CA VAL A 86 0.90 15.67 2.31
C VAL A 86 2.02 15.58 1.28
N ASN A 87 2.03 16.53 0.35
CA ASN A 87 3.14 16.71 -0.59
C ASN A 87 4.42 17.15 0.13
N THR A 88 5.57 16.77 -0.42
CA THR A 88 6.88 17.24 0.05
C THR A 88 7.58 18.08 -1.00
N LYS A 89 8.73 18.68 -0.64
CA LYS A 89 9.61 19.39 -1.57
C LYS A 89 10.50 18.44 -2.40
N PHE A 90 10.47 17.14 -2.13
CA PHE A 90 11.36 16.17 -2.73
C PHE A 90 10.72 15.51 -3.97
N LYS A 91 11.57 15.07 -4.90
CA LYS A 91 11.26 14.39 -6.15
C LYS A 91 12.27 13.26 -6.36
#